data_AF-A0A925S5T8-F1
#
_entry.id   AF-A0A925S5T8-F1
#
_cell.length_a   1.000
_cell.length_b   1.000
_cell.length_c   1.000
_cell.angle_alpha   90.00
_cell.angle_beta   90.00
_cell.angle_gamma   90.00
#
_symmetry.space_group_name_H-M   'P 1'
#
loop_
_entity.id
_entity.type
_entity.pdbx_description
1 polymer ?
#
loop_
_entity_poly.entity_id
_entity_poly.type
_entity_poly.pdbx_seq_one_letter_code
_entity_poly.pdbx_strand_id
1 'polypeptide(L)'
;ALDAWMTVAGFTFQIFFDFSGYTDIGRGSALLLGYKVPENFNWPFLAANLTEFWHRWHISLSTWLRDYLFIPLGGSRVGPARARFNTMLTMILGGLWHGAAWHYVVWGAFHGVGLVASKEWGDFVRKTPFLSKLRPSPIWHWSGVTLTILFLFMAGILFRAKDLPEAIKITQKLFTTSSGGEVLALFLQSTLPLSISLYIIYLLVRKTSENLKLSKNSLKRPLLSLGNFWDQSLPTQIAVYAGTALLILGFAPMYVAPFIYFQF
;
A
#
# COMPACT_ATOMS: atom_id res chain seq x y z
N ALA A 1 -22.28 -8.38 1.36
CA ALA A 1 -21.31 -8.08 0.27
C ALA A 1 -20.52 -6.78 0.48
N LEU A 2 -21.13 -5.58 0.41
CA LEU A 2 -20.39 -4.30 0.43
C LEU A 2 -19.51 -4.12 1.68
N ASP A 3 -20.07 -4.28 2.87
CA ASP A 3 -19.31 -4.17 4.13
C ASP A 3 -18.13 -5.15 4.20
N ALA A 4 -18.27 -6.36 3.61
CA ALA A 4 -17.19 -7.33 3.56
C ALA A 4 -16.05 -6.85 2.64
N TRP A 5 -16.38 -6.30 1.46
CA TRP A 5 -15.39 -5.68 0.58
C TRP A 5 -14.70 -4.49 1.26
N MET A 6 -15.46 -3.64 1.94
CA MET A 6 -14.89 -2.51 2.69
C MET A 6 -14.00 -2.97 3.84
N THR A 7 -14.36 -4.06 4.53
CA THR A 7 -13.55 -4.64 5.61
C THR A 7 -12.22 -5.18 5.08
N VAL A 8 -12.24 -5.92 3.96
CA VAL A 8 -11.02 -6.45 3.32
C VAL A 8 -10.13 -5.31 2.80
N ALA A 9 -10.73 -4.29 2.17
CA ALA A 9 -10.00 -3.10 1.74
C ALA A 9 -9.37 -2.37 2.94
N GLY A 10 -10.17 -2.14 3.99
CA GLY A 10 -9.74 -1.52 5.24
C GLY A 10 -8.55 -2.25 5.88
N PHE A 11 -8.62 -3.58 5.97
CA PHE A 11 -7.51 -4.40 6.47
C PHE A 11 -6.26 -4.28 5.60
N THR A 12 -6.40 -4.30 4.27
CA THR A 12 -5.27 -4.17 3.35
C THR A 12 -4.55 -2.83 3.52
N PHE A 13 -5.31 -1.74 3.65
CA PHE A 13 -4.75 -0.41 3.93
C PHE A 13 -4.20 -0.31 5.36
N GLN A 14 -4.83 -0.94 6.34
CA GLN A 14 -4.34 -1.00 7.71
C GLN A 14 -2.93 -1.59 7.78
N ILE A 15 -2.71 -2.77 7.16
CA ILE A 15 -1.37 -3.37 7.10
C ILE A 15 -0.36 -2.38 6.52
N PHE A 16 -0.72 -1.72 5.41
CA PHE A 16 0.17 -0.78 4.77
C PHE A 16 0.52 0.41 5.66
N PHE A 17 -0.47 1.09 6.25
CA PHE A 17 -0.23 2.28 7.05
C PHE A 17 0.54 1.95 8.33
N ASP A 18 0.17 0.86 9.01
CA ASP A 18 0.87 0.40 10.22
C ASP A 18 2.33 0.06 9.90
N PHE A 19 2.56 -0.70 8.82
CA PHE A 19 3.90 -1.17 8.51
C PHE A 19 4.78 -0.09 7.88
N SER A 20 4.23 0.74 6.99
CA SER A 20 4.96 1.89 6.43
C SER A 20 5.36 2.85 7.55
N GLY A 21 4.43 3.21 8.43
CA GLY A 21 4.70 4.09 9.58
C GLY A 21 5.77 3.51 10.50
N TYR A 22 5.70 2.21 10.83
CA TYR A 22 6.73 1.53 11.60
C TYR A 22 8.11 1.59 10.94
N THR A 23 8.19 1.33 9.63
CA THR A 23 9.47 1.36 8.91
C THR A 23 10.05 2.77 8.80
N ASP A 24 9.20 3.80 8.68
CA ASP A 24 9.65 5.19 8.66
C ASP A 24 10.16 5.65 10.02
N ILE A 25 9.55 5.20 11.13
CA ILE A 25 10.10 5.41 12.48
C ILE A 25 11.50 4.78 12.56
N GLY A 26 11.64 3.51 12.14
CA GLY A 26 12.93 2.81 12.14
C GLY A 26 14.00 3.52 11.29
N ARG A 27 13.63 4.00 10.09
CA ARG A 27 14.52 4.79 9.22
C ARG A 27 14.90 6.12 9.85
N GLY A 28 13.95 6.82 10.48
CA GLY A 28 14.20 8.06 11.21
C GLY A 28 15.19 7.86 12.36
N SER A 29 15.01 6.80 13.15
CA SER A 29 15.95 6.42 14.21
C SER A 29 17.33 6.08 13.67
N ALA A 30 17.43 5.33 12.57
CA ALA A 30 18.70 5.02 11.93
C ALA A 30 19.44 6.27 11.44
N LEU A 31 18.70 7.26 10.89
CA LEU A 31 19.26 8.53 10.45
C LEU A 31 19.88 9.34 11.60
N LEU A 32 19.27 9.30 12.80
CA LEU A 32 19.84 9.95 14.00
C LEU A 32 21.18 9.32 14.41
N LEU A 33 21.39 8.05 14.08
CA LEU A 33 22.64 7.31 14.32
C LEU A 33 23.61 7.40 13.13
N GLY A 34 23.30 8.19 12.10
CA GLY A 34 24.14 8.36 10.90
C GLY A 34 23.97 7.29 9.82
N TYR A 35 23.04 6.35 9.98
CA TYR A 35 22.77 5.30 9.00
C TYR A 35 21.63 5.68 8.06
N LYS A 36 21.83 5.45 6.75
CA LYS A 36 20.79 5.62 5.73
C LYS A 36 20.22 4.26 5.34
N VAL A 37 19.07 3.91 5.89
CA VAL A 37 18.34 2.67 5.59
C VAL A 37 17.42 2.90 4.37
N PRO A 38 17.35 1.96 3.42
CA PRO A 38 16.51 2.09 2.23
C PRO A 38 15.02 2.20 2.56
N GLU A 39 14.26 2.78 1.63
CA GLU A 39 12.79 2.83 1.70
C GLU A 39 12.19 1.44 1.57
N ASN A 40 11.14 1.19 2.35
CA ASN A 40 10.45 -0.09 2.32
C ASN A 40 9.17 -0.08 1.48
N PHE A 41 8.61 1.11 1.22
CA PHE A 41 7.38 1.27 0.46
C PHE A 41 7.47 2.46 -0.49
N ASN A 42 6.94 2.31 -1.71
CA ASN A 42 6.94 3.36 -2.73
C ASN A 42 5.64 3.36 -3.55
N TRP A 43 4.58 3.96 -3.00
CA TRP A 43 3.24 4.02 -3.60
C TRP A 43 2.75 2.66 -4.15
N PRO A 44 2.75 1.59 -3.33
CA PRO A 44 2.50 0.23 -3.82
C PRO A 44 1.12 0.04 -4.45
N PHE A 45 0.10 0.74 -3.96
CA PHE A 45 -1.27 0.65 -4.48
C PHE A 45 -1.49 1.37 -5.82
N LEU A 46 -0.49 2.08 -6.33
CA LEU A 46 -0.49 2.63 -7.69
C LEU A 46 0.21 1.71 -8.70
N ALA A 47 0.63 0.51 -8.29
CA ALA A 47 1.20 -0.46 -9.20
C ALA A 47 0.17 -0.97 -10.21
N ALA A 48 0.49 -0.91 -11.50
CA ALA A 48 -0.41 -1.37 -12.56
C ALA A 48 -0.33 -2.88 -12.82
N ASN A 49 0.58 -3.57 -12.14
CA ASN A 49 0.75 -5.02 -12.21
C ASN A 49 1.49 -5.55 -10.97
N LEU A 50 1.46 -6.87 -10.78
CA LEU A 50 2.05 -7.51 -9.59
C LEU A 50 3.58 -7.43 -9.55
N THR A 51 4.26 -7.41 -10.71
CA THR A 51 5.72 -7.24 -10.72
C THR A 51 6.09 -5.85 -10.21
N GLU A 52 5.38 -4.81 -10.64
CA GLU A 52 5.55 -3.46 -10.16
C GLU A 52 5.21 -3.33 -8.66
N PHE A 53 4.15 -4.00 -8.20
CA PHE A 53 3.77 -4.01 -6.79
C PHE A 53 4.90 -4.52 -5.89
N TRP A 54 5.53 -5.65 -6.23
CA TRP A 54 6.62 -6.23 -5.44
C TRP A 54 7.92 -5.40 -5.48
N HIS A 55 8.09 -4.51 -6.44
CA HIS A 55 9.17 -3.51 -6.41
C HIS A 55 8.85 -2.28 -5.56
N ARG A 56 7.61 -2.16 -5.08
CA ARG A 56 7.09 -1.00 -4.32
C ARG A 56 6.62 -1.38 -2.92
N TRP A 57 6.45 -2.67 -2.63
CA TRP A 57 5.98 -3.21 -1.36
C TRP A 57 7.09 -3.99 -0.66
N HIS A 58 7.29 -3.72 0.63
CA HIS A 58 8.26 -4.38 1.49
C HIS A 58 9.62 -4.55 0.79
N ILE A 59 10.12 -3.47 0.19
CA ILE A 59 11.23 -3.46 -0.77
C ILE A 59 12.48 -4.16 -0.23
N SER A 60 12.78 -4.04 1.07
CA SER A 60 13.93 -4.71 1.69
C SER A 60 13.78 -6.23 1.66
N LEU A 61 12.62 -6.77 2.07
CA LEU A 61 12.31 -8.20 2.01
C LEU A 61 12.24 -8.68 0.56
N SER A 62 11.53 -7.95 -0.31
CA SER A 62 11.38 -8.30 -1.72
C SER A 62 12.73 -8.40 -2.42
N THR A 63 13.64 -7.48 -2.10
CA THR A 63 15.04 -7.50 -2.57
C THR A 63 15.81 -8.68 -1.99
N TRP A 64 15.65 -8.97 -0.71
CA TRP A 64 16.31 -10.10 -0.07
C TRP A 64 15.86 -11.44 -0.67
N LEU A 65 14.55 -11.67 -0.84
CA LEU A 65 14.01 -12.86 -1.49
C LEU A 65 14.53 -12.99 -2.93
N ARG A 66 14.62 -11.87 -3.66
CA ARG A 66 15.19 -11.87 -5.01
C ARG A 66 16.66 -12.29 -5.01
N ASP A 67 17.48 -11.64 -4.18
CA ASP A 67 18.93 -11.75 -4.24
C ASP A 67 19.46 -13.02 -3.58
N TYR A 68 18.77 -13.53 -2.56
CA TYR A 68 19.22 -14.68 -1.77
C TYR A 68 18.42 -15.96 -1.99
N LEU A 69 17.26 -15.91 -2.67
CA LEU A 69 16.52 -17.11 -3.08
C LEU A 69 16.38 -17.20 -4.59
N PHE A 70 15.72 -16.22 -5.22
CA PHE A 70 15.38 -16.32 -6.64
C PHE A 70 16.60 -16.37 -7.57
N ILE A 71 17.57 -15.46 -7.39
CA ILE A 71 18.78 -15.39 -8.22
C ILE A 71 19.66 -16.64 -8.03
N PRO A 72 19.96 -17.11 -6.81
CA PRO A 72 20.71 -18.35 -6.59
C PRO A 72 20.06 -19.59 -7.22
N LEU A 73 18.73 -19.63 -7.34
CA LEU A 73 18.01 -20.71 -8.05
C LEU A 73 18.15 -20.64 -9.59
N GLY A 74 18.86 -19.65 -10.12
CA GLY A 74 19.06 -19.40 -11.55
C GLY A 74 18.27 -18.20 -12.09
N GLY A 75 17.42 -17.58 -11.25
CA GLY A 75 16.64 -16.39 -11.58
C GLY A 75 15.86 -16.53 -12.90
N SER A 76 15.93 -15.49 -13.72
CA SER A 76 15.33 -15.45 -15.07
C SER A 76 16.28 -15.91 -16.19
N ARG A 77 17.49 -16.39 -15.87
CA ARG A 77 18.50 -16.82 -16.87
C ARG A 77 18.34 -18.28 -17.30
N VAL A 78 17.52 -19.04 -16.59
CA VAL A 78 17.16 -20.42 -16.89
C VAL A 78 15.96 -20.50 -17.84
N GLY A 79 15.65 -21.70 -18.35
CA GLY A 79 14.50 -21.91 -19.22
C GLY A 79 13.17 -21.45 -18.60
N PRO A 80 12.16 -21.05 -19.40
CA PRO A 80 10.93 -20.42 -18.90
C PRO A 80 10.21 -21.23 -17.81
N ALA A 81 10.12 -22.55 -17.96
CA ALA A 81 9.50 -23.43 -16.97
C ALA A 81 10.24 -23.38 -15.62
N ARG A 82 11.58 -23.40 -15.63
CA ARG A 82 12.38 -23.30 -14.40
C ARG A 82 12.29 -21.92 -13.77
N ALA A 83 12.24 -20.85 -14.57
CA ALA A 83 12.06 -19.50 -14.06
C ALA A 83 10.70 -19.35 -13.35
N ARG A 84 9.61 -19.89 -13.92
CA ARG A 84 8.28 -19.92 -13.28
C ARG A 84 8.30 -20.70 -11.97
N PHE A 85 8.94 -21.88 -11.96
CA PHE A 85 9.12 -22.66 -10.74
C PHE A 85 9.90 -21.90 -9.66
N ASN A 86 11.00 -21.23 -10.03
CA ASN A 86 11.79 -20.43 -9.10
C ASN A 86 10.96 -19.28 -8.51
N THR A 87 10.13 -18.61 -9.31
CA THR A 87 9.20 -17.57 -8.83
C THR A 87 8.20 -18.14 -7.83
N MET A 88 7.56 -19.28 -8.16
CA MET A 88 6.63 -19.96 -7.27
C MET A 88 7.29 -20.35 -5.95
N LEU A 89 8.45 -21.00 -6.01
CA LEU A 89 9.19 -21.44 -4.85
C LEU A 89 9.61 -20.26 -3.96
N THR A 90 10.12 -19.18 -4.57
CA THR A 90 10.52 -17.97 -3.84
C THR A 90 9.34 -17.37 -3.07
N MET A 91 8.16 -17.29 -3.70
CA MET A 91 6.98 -16.71 -3.06
C MET A 91 6.38 -17.62 -1.99
N ILE A 92 6.39 -18.94 -2.19
CA ILE A 92 5.98 -19.92 -1.17
C ILE A 92 6.90 -19.86 0.05
N LEU A 93 8.23 -19.81 -0.16
CA LEU A 93 9.19 -19.63 0.92
C LEU A 93 9.03 -18.26 1.61
N GLY A 94 8.71 -17.21 0.85
CA GLY A 94 8.34 -15.91 1.40
C GLY A 94 7.07 -15.96 2.25
N GLY A 95 6.08 -16.76 1.85
CA GLY A 95 4.90 -17.05 2.67
C GLY A 95 5.28 -17.75 3.97
N LEU A 96 6.09 -18.82 3.90
CA LEU A 96 6.57 -19.54 5.09
C LEU A 96 7.39 -18.67 6.05
N TRP A 97 8.10 -17.65 5.53
CA TRP A 97 8.80 -16.66 6.36
C TRP A 97 7.84 -15.85 7.24
N HIS A 98 6.59 -15.63 6.80
CA HIS A 98 5.57 -14.95 7.60
C HIS A 98 4.95 -15.85 8.68
N GLY A 99 4.88 -17.17 8.47
CA GLY A 99 4.40 -18.11 9.48
C GLY A 99 4.28 -19.55 8.99
N ALA A 100 4.21 -20.50 9.93
CA ALA A 100 4.19 -21.94 9.64
C ALA A 100 2.82 -22.50 9.25
N ALA A 101 1.76 -21.69 9.29
CA ALA A 101 0.40 -22.12 8.98
C ALA A 101 0.13 -22.19 7.46
N TRP A 102 -0.77 -23.10 7.05
CA TRP A 102 -1.05 -23.37 5.64
C TRP A 102 -1.58 -22.16 4.86
N HIS A 103 -2.30 -21.24 5.50
CA HIS A 103 -2.80 -20.04 4.81
C HIS A 103 -1.66 -19.13 4.34
N TYR A 104 -0.50 -19.13 5.00
CA TYR A 104 0.70 -18.43 4.52
C TYR A 104 1.37 -19.11 3.33
N VAL A 105 1.38 -20.44 3.30
CA VAL A 105 1.85 -21.20 2.12
C VAL A 105 0.96 -20.90 0.91
N VAL A 106 -0.36 -20.91 1.11
CA VAL A 106 -1.34 -20.59 0.08
C VAL A 106 -1.24 -19.14 -0.35
N TRP A 107 -1.01 -18.20 0.57
CA TRP A 107 -0.72 -16.80 0.25
C TRP A 107 0.52 -16.65 -0.64
N GLY A 108 1.61 -17.34 -0.30
CA GLY A 108 2.83 -17.35 -1.11
C GLY A 108 2.60 -17.95 -2.50
N ALA A 109 1.88 -19.08 -2.58
CA ALA A 109 1.49 -19.68 -3.85
C ALA A 109 0.59 -18.74 -4.68
N PHE A 110 -0.35 -18.05 -4.05
CA PHE A 110 -1.25 -17.10 -4.71
C PHE A 110 -0.46 -15.95 -5.35
N HIS A 111 0.47 -15.34 -4.63
CA HIS A 111 1.38 -14.32 -5.18
C HIS A 111 2.31 -14.88 -6.27
N GLY A 112 2.82 -16.10 -6.10
CA GLY A 112 3.63 -16.78 -7.13
C GLY A 112 2.88 -16.96 -8.44
N VAL A 113 1.64 -17.47 -8.39
CA VAL A 113 0.77 -17.63 -9.57
C VAL A 113 0.49 -16.27 -10.19
N GLY A 114 0.16 -15.27 -9.37
CA GLY A 114 -0.08 -13.91 -9.82
C GLY A 114 1.11 -13.30 -10.56
N LEU A 115 2.33 -13.48 -10.05
CA LEU A 115 3.55 -12.98 -10.71
C LEU A 115 3.84 -13.69 -12.03
N VAL A 116 3.69 -15.02 -12.07
CA VAL A 116 3.83 -15.77 -13.33
C VAL A 116 2.79 -15.31 -14.33
N ALA A 117 1.51 -15.24 -13.94
CA ALA A 117 0.42 -14.78 -14.80
C ALA A 117 0.65 -13.33 -15.30
N SER A 118 1.11 -12.43 -14.42
CA SER A 118 1.44 -11.05 -14.77
C SER A 118 2.55 -10.97 -15.83
N LYS A 119 3.57 -11.83 -15.73
CA LYS A 119 4.64 -11.93 -16.73
C LYS A 119 4.14 -12.46 -18.06
N GLU A 120 3.40 -13.58 -18.05
CA GLU A 120 2.85 -14.18 -19.27
C GLU A 120 1.86 -13.24 -19.98
N TRP A 121 1.03 -12.51 -19.21
CA TRP A 121 0.15 -11.48 -19.75
C TRP A 121 0.93 -10.35 -20.43
N GLY A 122 2.00 -9.87 -19.79
CA GLY A 122 2.87 -8.86 -20.40
C GLY A 122 3.51 -9.32 -21.71
N ASP A 123 3.96 -10.57 -21.76
CA ASP A 123 4.54 -11.18 -22.96
C ASP A 123 3.49 -11.39 -24.07
N PHE A 124 2.28 -11.81 -23.72
CA PHE A 124 1.14 -11.93 -24.64
C PHE A 124 0.76 -10.57 -25.23
N VAL A 125 0.54 -9.56 -24.39
CA VAL A 125 0.20 -8.19 -24.81
C VAL A 125 1.26 -7.60 -25.75
N ARG A 126 2.55 -7.85 -25.50
CA ARG A 126 3.63 -7.40 -26.39
C ARG A 126 3.58 -8.06 -27.77
N LYS A 127 3.15 -9.33 -27.84
CA LYS A 127 3.05 -10.10 -29.09
C LYS A 127 1.75 -9.82 -29.86
N THR A 128 0.74 -9.22 -29.23
CA THR A 128 -0.56 -8.91 -29.85
C THR A 128 -0.64 -7.42 -30.26
N PRO A 129 -0.55 -7.07 -31.56
CA PRO A 129 -0.43 -5.68 -32.02
C PRO A 129 -1.55 -4.73 -31.59
N PHE A 130 -2.78 -5.22 -31.44
CA PHE A 130 -3.91 -4.41 -30.97
C PHE A 130 -3.77 -4.04 -29.48
N LEU A 131 -3.43 -5.02 -28.63
CA LEU A 131 -3.27 -4.80 -27.18
C LEU A 131 -2.04 -3.94 -26.88
N SER A 132 -0.94 -4.13 -27.62
CA SER A 132 0.27 -3.32 -27.43
C SER A 132 0.02 -1.84 -27.72
N LYS A 133 -0.86 -1.50 -28.68
CA LYS A 133 -1.29 -0.13 -28.97
C LYS A 133 -2.17 0.48 -27.86
N LEU A 134 -2.96 -0.33 -27.15
CA LEU A 134 -3.79 0.14 -26.03
C LEU A 134 -2.99 0.39 -24.74
N ARG A 135 -1.85 -0.28 -24.59
CA ARG A 135 -1.03 -0.26 -23.37
C ARG A 135 -0.65 1.14 -22.84
N PRO A 136 -0.33 2.15 -23.67
CA PRO A 136 0.00 3.49 -23.18
C PRO A 136 -1.22 4.30 -22.70
N SER A 137 -2.45 3.81 -22.92
CA SER A 137 -3.64 4.57 -22.57
C SER A 137 -3.85 4.67 -21.05
N PRO A 138 -4.38 5.79 -20.53
CA PRO A 138 -4.73 5.92 -19.11
C PRO A 138 -5.71 4.83 -18.64
N ILE A 139 -6.66 4.45 -19.50
CA ILE A 139 -7.65 3.40 -19.20
C ILE A 139 -6.96 2.06 -18.96
N TRP A 140 -5.95 1.72 -19.77
CA TRP A 140 -5.15 0.51 -19.57
C TRP A 140 -4.36 0.55 -18.26
N HIS A 141 -3.75 1.69 -17.94
CA HIS A 141 -3.00 1.84 -16.69
C HIS A 141 -3.92 1.66 -15.48
N TRP A 142 -5.04 2.39 -15.42
CA TRP A 142 -5.96 2.34 -14.29
C TRP A 142 -6.72 1.02 -14.18
N SER A 143 -6.97 0.32 -15.29
CA SER A 143 -7.51 -1.04 -15.23
C SER A 143 -6.49 -2.01 -14.61
N GLY A 144 -5.21 -1.89 -14.96
CA GLY A 144 -4.12 -2.64 -14.34
C GLY A 144 -3.98 -2.37 -12.84
N VAL A 145 -4.06 -1.10 -12.42
CA VAL A 145 -4.07 -0.71 -11.01
C VAL A 145 -5.26 -1.33 -10.27
N THR A 146 -6.45 -1.24 -10.87
CA THR A 146 -7.68 -1.82 -10.30
C THR A 146 -7.58 -3.35 -10.15
N LEU A 147 -7.09 -4.06 -11.16
CA LEU A 147 -6.90 -5.51 -11.07
C LEU A 147 -5.85 -5.88 -10.03
N THR A 148 -4.78 -5.09 -9.93
CA THR A 148 -3.73 -5.30 -8.93
C THR A 148 -4.29 -5.12 -7.52
N ILE A 149 -5.04 -4.04 -7.23
CA ILE A 149 -5.58 -3.82 -5.89
C ILE A 149 -6.63 -4.87 -5.50
N LEU A 150 -7.47 -5.31 -6.44
CA LEU A 150 -8.43 -6.40 -6.19
C LEU A 150 -7.73 -7.73 -5.89
N PHE A 151 -6.63 -8.01 -6.59
CA PHE A 151 -5.78 -9.16 -6.27
C PHE A 151 -5.22 -9.06 -4.84
N LEU A 152 -4.74 -7.88 -4.44
CA LEU A 152 -4.20 -7.66 -3.10
C LEU A 152 -5.26 -7.80 -2.01
N PHE A 153 -6.50 -7.39 -2.27
CA PHE A 153 -7.61 -7.64 -1.34
C PHE A 153 -7.83 -9.13 -1.12
N MET A 154 -7.83 -9.93 -2.19
CA MET A 154 -7.95 -11.39 -2.07
C MET A 154 -6.76 -12.01 -1.33
N ALA A 155 -5.54 -11.56 -1.63
CA ALA A 155 -4.35 -12.01 -0.89
C ALA A 155 -4.43 -11.61 0.59
N GLY A 156 -4.94 -10.42 0.90
CA GLY A 156 -5.13 -9.92 2.26
C GLY A 156 -6.04 -10.81 3.11
N ILE A 157 -7.04 -11.47 2.52
CA ILE A 157 -7.90 -12.42 3.25
C ILE A 157 -7.09 -13.57 3.83
N LEU A 158 -6.17 -14.15 3.04
CA LEU A 158 -5.30 -15.26 3.48
C LEU A 158 -4.32 -14.83 4.57
N PHE A 159 -3.97 -13.54 4.60
CA PHE A 159 -3.11 -12.97 5.64
C PHE A 159 -3.89 -12.61 6.91
N ARG A 160 -5.19 -12.27 6.78
CA ARG A 160 -6.07 -11.91 7.92
C ARG A 160 -6.61 -13.10 8.68
N ALA A 161 -6.99 -14.14 7.95
CA ALA A 161 -7.68 -15.30 8.49
C ALA A 161 -6.77 -16.12 9.41
N LYS A 162 -7.33 -16.71 10.46
CA LYS A 162 -6.61 -17.58 11.39
C LYS A 162 -6.27 -18.93 10.76
N ASP A 163 -7.08 -19.36 9.79
CA ASP A 163 -6.92 -20.60 9.06
C ASP A 163 -7.57 -20.55 7.66
N LEU A 164 -7.36 -21.61 6.88
CA LEU A 164 -7.95 -21.74 5.54
C LEU A 164 -9.49 -21.78 5.55
N PRO A 165 -10.16 -22.53 6.46
CA PRO A 165 -11.62 -22.47 6.58
C PRO A 165 -12.18 -21.07 6.80
N GLU A 166 -11.56 -20.25 7.65
CA GLU A 166 -11.97 -18.86 7.86
C GLU A 166 -11.72 -18.00 6.62
N ALA A 167 -10.59 -18.17 5.93
CA ALA A 167 -10.33 -17.46 4.68
C ALA A 167 -11.43 -17.74 3.62
N ILE A 168 -11.86 -18.99 3.50
CA ILE A 168 -12.96 -19.40 2.62
C ILE A 168 -14.28 -18.73 3.04
N LYS A 169 -14.61 -18.74 4.34
CA LYS A 169 -15.82 -18.08 4.86
C LYS A 169 -15.82 -16.58 4.57
N ILE A 170 -14.70 -15.89 4.76
CA ILE A 170 -14.56 -14.46 4.43
C ILE A 170 -14.76 -14.24 2.93
N THR A 171 -14.15 -15.08 2.09
CA THR A 171 -14.27 -14.99 0.63
C THR A 171 -15.71 -15.18 0.17
N GLN A 172 -16.44 -16.15 0.73
CA GLN A 172 -17.86 -16.36 0.43
C GLN A 172 -18.70 -15.12 0.78
N LYS A 173 -18.41 -14.47 1.91
CA LYS A 173 -19.13 -13.24 2.34
C LYS A 173 -18.97 -12.06 1.38
N LEU A 174 -17.92 -12.03 0.56
CA LEU A 174 -17.75 -11.01 -0.48
C LEU A 174 -18.82 -11.09 -1.57
N PHE A 175 -19.36 -12.29 -1.82
CA PHE A 175 -20.30 -12.57 -2.91
C PHE A 175 -21.72 -12.89 -2.44
N THR A 176 -21.94 -13.06 -1.13
CA THR A 176 -23.30 -13.24 -0.59
C THR A 176 -23.97 -11.91 -0.26
N THR A 177 -25.25 -11.80 -0.62
CA THR A 177 -26.12 -10.70 -0.22
C THR A 177 -26.37 -10.79 1.28
N SER A 178 -25.91 -9.79 2.03
CA SER A 178 -26.21 -9.60 3.44
C SER A 178 -26.81 -8.21 3.60
N SER A 179 -27.78 -8.04 4.49
CA SER A 179 -28.10 -6.71 5.02
C SER A 179 -26.81 -6.15 5.62
N GLY A 180 -26.41 -4.97 5.18
CA GLY A 180 -25.13 -4.34 5.53
C GLY A 180 -25.24 -2.84 5.36
N GLY A 181 -24.23 -2.12 5.87
CA GLY A 181 -24.19 -0.67 5.88
C GLY A 181 -23.57 -0.11 7.15
N GLU A 182 -23.32 -0.93 8.17
CA GLU A 182 -22.67 -0.49 9.41
C GLU A 182 -21.21 -0.09 9.15
N VAL A 183 -20.47 -0.89 8.38
CA VAL A 183 -19.08 -0.57 8.03
C VAL A 183 -19.03 0.64 7.12
N LEU A 184 -19.95 0.75 6.16
CA LEU A 184 -20.08 1.94 5.32
C LEU A 184 -20.40 3.19 6.16
N ALA A 185 -21.36 3.09 7.08
CA ALA A 185 -21.76 4.18 7.96
C ALA A 185 -20.59 4.64 8.84
N LEU A 186 -19.87 3.70 9.47
CA LEU A 186 -18.66 4.00 10.24
C LEU A 186 -17.61 4.70 9.38
N PHE A 187 -17.33 4.17 8.17
CA PHE A 187 -16.38 4.80 7.26
C PHE A 187 -16.77 6.24 6.92
N LEU A 188 -18.04 6.49 6.59
CA LEU A 188 -18.54 7.83 6.25
C LEU A 188 -18.55 8.79 7.44
N GLN A 189 -18.82 8.29 8.66
CA GLN A 189 -18.95 9.11 9.87
C GLN A 189 -17.60 9.43 10.53
N SER A 190 -16.59 8.55 10.42
CA SER A 190 -15.30 8.72 11.10
C SER A 190 -14.10 8.68 10.15
N THR A 191 -13.88 7.56 9.47
CA THR A 191 -12.66 7.31 8.69
C THR A 191 -12.48 8.29 7.54
N LEU A 192 -13.55 8.58 6.80
CA LEU A 192 -13.52 9.48 5.64
C LEU A 192 -13.26 10.94 6.06
N PRO A 193 -14.00 11.54 7.01
CA PRO A 193 -13.68 12.86 7.56
C PRO A 193 -12.24 12.95 8.06
N LEU A 194 -11.77 11.98 8.86
CA LEU A 194 -10.39 11.96 9.36
C LEU A 194 -9.37 11.92 8.22
N SER A 195 -9.58 11.07 7.21
CA SER A 195 -8.67 10.94 6.06
C SER A 195 -8.60 12.24 5.25
N ILE A 196 -9.74 12.91 5.04
CA ILE A 196 -9.81 14.22 4.38
C ILE A 196 -9.06 15.27 5.20
N SER A 197 -9.27 15.31 6.52
CA SER A 197 -8.57 16.23 7.41
C SER A 197 -7.05 16.02 7.36
N LEU A 198 -6.57 14.77 7.42
CA LEU A 198 -5.15 14.45 7.29
C LEU A 198 -4.57 14.85 5.93
N TYR A 199 -5.30 14.61 4.84
CA TYR A 199 -4.85 15.01 3.51
C TYR A 199 -4.78 16.53 3.35
N ILE A 200 -5.74 17.28 3.89
CA ILE A 200 -5.70 18.74 3.92
C ILE A 200 -4.46 19.22 4.71
N ILE A 201 -4.15 18.63 5.88
CA ILE A 201 -2.91 18.95 6.60
C ILE A 201 -1.70 18.72 5.73
N TYR A 202 -1.61 17.56 5.08
CA TYR A 202 -0.49 17.23 4.22
C TYR A 202 -0.28 18.29 3.14
N LEU A 203 -1.36 18.74 2.48
CA LEU A 203 -1.29 19.80 1.46
C LEU A 203 -0.84 21.14 2.06
N LEU A 204 -1.34 21.50 3.25
CA LEU A 204 -0.98 22.72 3.96
C LEU A 204 0.49 22.72 4.37
N VAL A 205 0.97 21.63 5.00
CA VAL A 205 2.37 21.45 5.41
C VAL A 205 3.30 21.47 4.19
N ARG A 206 2.92 20.76 3.12
CA ARG A 206 3.70 20.72 1.88
C ARG A 206 3.85 22.12 1.28
N LYS A 207 2.75 22.87 1.20
CA LYS A 207 2.76 24.25 0.70
C LYS A 207 3.66 25.15 1.56
N THR A 208 3.55 25.09 2.89
CA THR A 208 4.42 25.85 3.79
C THR A 208 5.90 25.47 3.60
N SER A 209 6.21 24.19 3.46
CA SER A 209 7.59 23.72 3.20
C SER A 209 8.13 24.21 1.86
N GLU A 210 7.34 24.16 0.79
CA GLU A 210 7.72 24.69 -0.53
C GLU A 210 7.98 26.21 -0.46
N ASN A 211 7.13 26.95 0.25
CA ASN A 211 7.27 28.39 0.47
C ASN A 211 8.53 28.75 1.28
N LEU A 212 8.88 27.97 2.32
CA LEU A 212 10.13 28.15 3.07
C LEU A 212 11.38 27.92 2.21
N LYS A 213 11.35 26.97 1.27
CA LYS A 213 12.44 26.73 0.32
C LYS A 213 12.57 27.86 -0.71
N LEU A 214 11.44 28.38 -1.19
CA LEU A 214 11.40 29.51 -2.14
C LEU A 214 11.81 30.84 -1.49
N SER A 215 11.44 31.05 -0.22
CA SER A 215 11.82 32.24 0.57
C SER A 215 13.33 32.36 0.78
N LYS A 216 14.07 31.24 0.81
CA LYS A 216 15.55 31.24 0.83
C LYS A 216 16.18 31.70 -0.49
N ASN A 217 15.44 31.75 -1.62
CA ASN A 217 16.01 31.87 -2.96
C ASN A 217 15.58 33.07 -3.85
N SER A 218 14.67 33.98 -3.48
CA SER A 218 14.66 35.39 -4.00
C SER A 218 13.42 36.23 -3.65
N LEU A 219 13.71 37.53 -3.47
CA LEU A 219 12.93 38.77 -3.65
C LEU A 219 11.39 38.77 -3.75
N LYS A 220 10.82 39.53 -2.81
CA LYS A 220 9.47 40.14 -2.72
C LYS A 220 8.64 40.13 -4.02
N ARG A 221 7.45 39.53 -3.95
CA ARG A 221 6.34 39.76 -4.91
C ARG A 221 5.09 40.30 -4.21
N PRO A 222 4.23 41.06 -4.90
CA PRO A 222 3.18 41.86 -4.28
C PRO A 222 1.94 41.07 -3.89
N LEU A 223 1.19 41.69 -2.99
CA LEU A 223 0.08 41.18 -2.21
C LEU A 223 -1.20 41.02 -3.03
N LEU A 224 -1.81 39.83 -2.97
CA LEU A 224 -3.26 39.55 -2.90
C LEU A 224 -3.57 38.20 -3.59
N SER A 225 -3.35 37.11 -2.85
CA SER A 225 -4.05 35.85 -3.04
C SER A 225 -4.26 35.21 -1.67
N LEU A 226 -5.27 34.36 -1.50
CA LEU A 226 -5.51 33.57 -0.28
C LEU A 226 -4.26 32.83 0.23
N GLY A 227 -3.26 32.58 -0.62
CA GLY A 227 -1.95 32.06 -0.22
C GLY A 227 -1.18 32.98 0.73
N ASN A 228 -1.24 34.29 0.53
CA ASN A 228 -0.45 35.26 1.30
C ASN A 228 -0.91 35.38 2.76
N PHE A 229 -2.19 35.15 3.07
CA PHE A 229 -2.70 35.18 4.45
C PHE A 229 -2.20 34.00 5.27
N TRP A 230 -2.18 32.80 4.67
CA TRP A 230 -1.63 31.59 5.28
C TRP A 230 -0.13 31.75 5.58
N ASP A 231 0.62 32.29 4.64
CA ASP A 231 2.08 32.41 4.74
C ASP A 231 2.55 33.52 5.71
N GLN A 232 1.70 34.51 6.02
CA GLN A 232 2.07 35.66 6.85
C GLN A 232 1.56 35.60 8.30
N SER A 233 0.59 34.73 8.60
CA SER A 233 -0.02 34.64 9.93
C SER A 233 0.37 33.35 10.63
N LEU A 234 1.44 33.42 11.44
CA LEU A 234 1.79 32.35 12.39
C LEU A 234 0.58 31.95 13.28
N PRO A 235 -0.26 32.89 13.77
CA PRO A 235 -1.48 32.52 14.50
C PRO A 235 -2.46 31.67 13.68
N THR A 236 -2.64 31.95 12.38
CA THR A 236 -3.51 31.16 11.50
C THR A 236 -2.96 29.75 11.30
N GLN A 237 -1.64 29.63 11.10
CA GLN A 237 -1.00 28.32 10.96
C GLN A 237 -1.12 27.51 12.26
N ILE A 238 -0.85 28.12 13.41
CA ILE A 238 -1.01 27.48 14.73
C ILE A 238 -2.47 27.07 14.94
N ALA A 239 -3.44 27.94 14.63
CA ALA A 239 -4.86 27.63 14.81
C ALA A 239 -5.31 26.46 13.93
N VAL A 240 -4.82 26.37 12.69
CA VAL A 240 -5.15 25.25 11.81
C VAL A 240 -4.40 23.98 12.21
N TYR A 241 -3.13 24.05 12.59
CA TYR A 241 -2.41 22.88 13.13
C TYR A 241 -3.02 22.38 14.44
N ALA A 242 -3.36 23.27 15.36
CA ALA A 242 -4.01 22.93 16.62
C ALA A 242 -5.44 22.41 16.39
N GLY A 243 -6.23 23.07 15.55
CA GLY A 243 -7.57 22.62 15.18
C GLY A 243 -7.56 21.24 14.53
N THR A 244 -6.54 20.96 13.69
CA THR A 244 -6.45 19.64 13.09
C THR A 244 -5.81 18.60 13.99
N ALA A 245 -4.90 18.98 14.89
CA ALA A 245 -4.45 18.09 15.97
C ALA A 245 -5.62 17.71 16.89
N LEU A 246 -6.52 18.65 17.20
CA LEU A 246 -7.75 18.39 17.94
C LEU A 246 -8.72 17.49 17.16
N LEU A 247 -8.81 17.62 15.83
CA LEU A 247 -9.57 16.67 15.01
C LEU A 247 -8.94 15.27 15.03
N ILE A 248 -7.62 15.17 14.87
CA ILE A 248 -6.91 13.89 14.98
C ILE A 248 -7.15 13.25 16.35
N LEU A 249 -7.01 14.02 17.43
CA LEU A 249 -7.27 13.55 18.79
C LEU A 249 -8.75 13.21 19.03
N GLY A 250 -9.67 13.97 18.44
CA GLY A 250 -11.11 13.74 18.54
C GLY A 250 -11.59 12.46 17.82
N PHE A 251 -10.84 12.01 16.82
CA PHE A 251 -11.07 10.74 16.13
C PHE A 251 -10.04 9.66 16.49
N ALA A 252 -9.09 9.95 17.37
CA ALA A 252 -8.10 8.99 17.82
C ALA A 252 -8.80 7.93 18.70
N PRO A 253 -8.48 6.65 18.52
CA PRO A 253 -9.03 5.62 19.38
C PRO A 253 -8.58 5.86 20.84
N MET A 254 -9.52 5.77 21.78
CA MET A 254 -9.27 5.91 23.22
C MET A 254 -8.44 4.76 23.82
N TYR A 255 -8.12 3.76 23.00
CA TYR A 255 -7.31 2.59 23.34
C TYR A 255 -6.18 2.44 22.34
N VAL A 256 -5.04 1.93 22.82
CA VAL A 256 -3.92 1.57 21.94
C VAL A 256 -4.34 0.35 21.13
N ALA A 257 -4.45 0.50 19.81
CA ALA A 257 -4.63 -0.64 18.93
C ALA A 257 -3.34 -1.49 18.93
N PRO A 258 -3.43 -2.81 19.17
CA PRO A 258 -2.25 -3.67 19.14
C PRO A 258 -1.67 -3.71 17.72
N PHE A 259 -0.33 -3.72 17.63
CA PHE A 259 0.36 -3.81 16.35
C PHE A 259 -0.01 -5.11 15.62
N ILE A 260 -0.45 -4.99 14.36
CA ILE A 260 -1.09 -6.08 13.62
C ILE A 260 -0.16 -7.28 13.35
N TYR A 261 1.15 -7.06 13.35
CA TYR A 261 2.15 -8.08 13.06
C TYR A 261 2.38 -9.10 14.19
N PHE A 262 1.66 -8.99 15.31
CA PHE A 262 1.70 -10.00 16.38
C PHE A 262 0.33 -10.61 16.67
N GLN A 263 -0.64 -10.41 15.77
CA GLN A 263 -2.05 -10.78 15.94
C GLN A 263 -2.47 -11.87 14.93
N PHE A 264 -1.56 -12.81 14.66
CA PHE A 264 -1.79 -13.97 13.77
C PHE A 264 -2.33 -15.17 14.55
#